data_AF-A0A0D3CGF6-F1
#
_entry.id   AF-A0A0D3CGF6-F1
#
_cell.length_a   1.000
_cell.length_b   1.000
_cell.length_c   1.000
_cell.angle_alpha   90.00
_cell.angle_beta   90.00
_cell.angle_gamma   90.00
#
_symmetry.space_group_name_H-M   'P 1'
#
loop_
_entity.id
_entity.type
_entity.pdbx_description
1 polymer ?
#
loop_
_entity_poly.entity_id
_entity_poly.type
_entity_poly.pdbx_seq_one_letter_code
_entity_poly.pdbx_strand_id
1 'polypeptide(L)'
;MIYVHAKGMIVDDEYVLMGSANINQRSMAGTKDTEIAMGAYQPHHTLTNKGRHPRGQVYGYRMSLWAEHLGKTGDEFGGAF
;
A
#
# COMPACT_ATOMS: atom_id res chain seq x y z
N MET A 1 -4.00 -21.24 8.07
CA MET A 1 -4.38 -20.23 7.05
C MET A 1 -4.36 -18.88 7.72
N ILE A 2 -3.72 -17.88 7.13
CA ILE A 2 -3.77 -16.49 7.61
C ILE A 2 -4.92 -15.80 6.87
N TYR A 3 -5.85 -15.19 7.61
CA TYR A 3 -7.01 -14.51 7.02
C TYR A 3 -6.63 -13.08 6.62
N VAL A 4 -6.77 -12.75 5.33
CA VAL A 4 -6.44 -11.42 4.81
C VAL A 4 -7.68 -10.53 4.89
N HIS A 5 -7.77 -9.73 5.96
CA HIS A 5 -8.85 -8.77 6.17
C HIS A 5 -8.53 -7.36 5.65
N ALA A 6 -7.32 -7.15 5.12
CA ALA A 6 -6.86 -5.85 4.66
C ALA A 6 -7.63 -5.37 3.42
N LYS A 7 -7.88 -4.06 3.36
CA LYS A 7 -8.43 -3.33 2.21
C LYS A 7 -7.49 -2.18 1.90
N GLY A 8 -6.38 -2.52 1.28
CA GLY A 8 -5.32 -1.59 0.94
C GLY A 8 -4.89 -1.75 -0.52
N MET A 9 -4.46 -0.67 -1.13
CA MET A 9 -3.84 -0.66 -2.45
C MET A 9 -2.60 0.23 -2.41
N ILE A 10 -1.50 -0.25 -2.99
CA ILE A 10 -0.29 0.52 -3.20
C ILE A 10 -0.10 0.65 -4.71
N VAL A 11 0.15 1.87 -5.19
CA VAL A 11 0.36 2.17 -6.61
C VAL A 11 1.74 2.79 -6.78
N ASP A 12 2.57 2.14 -7.58
CA ASP A 12 3.92 2.57 -8.00
C ASP A 12 4.89 2.96 -6.87
N ASP A 13 4.64 2.47 -5.64
CA ASP A 13 5.35 2.86 -4.41
C ASP A 13 5.28 4.36 -4.07
N GLU A 14 4.29 5.08 -4.61
CA GLU A 14 4.05 6.52 -4.39
C GLU A 14 2.78 6.81 -3.62
N TYR A 15 1.73 6.06 -3.95
CA TYR A 15 0.39 6.29 -3.44
C TYR A 15 -0.09 5.06 -2.69
N VAL A 16 -0.74 5.30 -1.55
CA VAL A 16 -1.41 4.27 -0.77
C VAL A 16 -2.86 4.66 -0.55
N LEU A 17 -3.76 3.69 -0.75
CA LEU A 17 -5.15 3.76 -0.33
C LEU A 17 -5.34 2.75 0.81
N MET A 18 -5.87 3.18 1.94
CA MET A 18 -6.24 2.28 3.04
C MET A 18 -7.62 2.63 3.59
N GLY A 19 -8.42 1.61 3.89
CA GLY A 19 -9.77 1.84 4.41
C GLY A 19 -10.51 0.57 4.80
N SER A 20 -11.83 0.67 4.82
CA SER A 20 -12.74 -0.43 5.15
C SER A 20 -13.36 -1.10 3.92
N ALA A 21 -13.36 -0.41 2.77
CA ALA A 21 -14.04 -0.85 1.54
C ALA A 21 -13.38 -2.06 0.86
N ASN A 22 -14.12 -3.16 0.76
CA ASN A 22 -13.71 -4.31 -0.03
C ASN A 22 -13.86 -4.03 -1.54
N ILE A 23 -13.13 -4.77 -2.39
CA ILE A 23 -13.34 -4.75 -3.84
C ILE A 23 -14.57 -5.60 -4.19
N ASN A 24 -15.76 -5.09 -3.86
CA ASN A 24 -17.03 -5.68 -4.24
C ASN A 24 -18.15 -4.61 -4.31
N GLN A 25 -19.30 -4.97 -4.88
CA GLN A 25 -20.43 -4.06 -5.02
C GLN A 25 -21.00 -3.58 -3.67
N ARG A 26 -20.85 -4.35 -2.59
CA ARG A 26 -21.39 -3.99 -1.28
C ARG A 26 -20.67 -2.76 -0.72
N SER A 27 -19.34 -2.74 -0.80
CA SER A 27 -18.52 -1.63 -0.35
C SER A 27 -18.42 -0.50 -1.39
N MET A 28 -18.34 -0.81 -2.69
CA MET A 28 -18.06 0.21 -3.74
C MET A 28 -19.29 0.93 -4.29
N ALA A 29 -20.52 0.48 -3.98
CA ALA A 29 -21.73 1.11 -4.51
C ALA A 29 -22.03 2.50 -3.93
N GLY A 30 -21.48 2.83 -2.76
CA GLY A 30 -21.77 4.06 -2.02
C GLY A 30 -23.19 4.17 -1.44
N THR A 31 -24.13 3.32 -1.89
CA THR A 31 -25.53 3.27 -1.46
C THR A 31 -25.86 2.05 -0.59
N LYS A 32 -24.88 1.18 -0.35
CA LYS A 32 -25.02 -0.06 0.43
C LYS A 32 -24.35 0.09 1.79
N ASP A 33 -23.15 -0.46 1.95
CA ASP A 33 -22.42 -0.31 3.20
C ASP A 33 -21.76 1.08 3.25
N THR A 34 -21.73 1.67 4.43
CA THR A 34 -20.98 2.92 4.67
C THR A 34 -19.52 2.56 4.87
N GLU A 35 -18.65 3.10 4.03
CA GLU A 35 -17.22 2.82 4.03
C GLU A 35 -16.42 4.12 4.18
N ILE A 36 -15.19 4.01 4.68
CA ILE A 36 -14.23 5.11 4.71
C ILE A 36 -12.88 4.63 4.19
N ALA A 37 -12.19 5.49 3.44
CA ALA A 37 -10.83 5.24 3.00
C ALA A 37 -10.03 6.55 2.96
N MET A 38 -8.74 6.46 3.26
CA MET A 38 -7.77 7.54 3.09
C MET A 38 -6.82 7.18 1.95
N GLY A 39 -6.65 8.12 1.03
CA GLY A 39 -5.59 8.11 0.04
C GLY A 39 -4.47 9.08 0.43
N ALA A 40 -3.22 8.64 0.35
CA ALA A 40 -2.06 9.47 0.67
C ALA A 40 -0.88 9.20 -0.26
N TYR A 41 -0.07 10.23 -0.48
CA TYR A 41 1.22 10.15 -1.14
C TYR A 41 2.20 11.14 -0.50
N GLN A 42 3.48 10.95 -0.75
CA GLN A 42 4.53 11.86 -0.29
C GLN A 42 5.01 12.72 -1.48
N PRO A 43 4.76 14.05 -1.51
CA PRO A 43 5.05 14.88 -2.67
C PRO A 43 6.51 14.80 -3.14
N HIS A 44 7.46 14.69 -2.20
CA HIS A 44 8.89 14.58 -2.53
C HIS A 44 9.34 13.15 -2.88
N HIS A 45 8.44 12.17 -2.89
CA HIS A 45 8.72 10.76 -3.21
C HIS A 45 7.77 10.27 -4.32
N THR A 46 7.73 11.01 -5.42
CA THR A 46 7.06 10.61 -6.66
C THR A 46 8.09 10.43 -7.77
N LEU A 47 7.79 9.59 -8.77
CA LEU A 47 8.64 9.32 -9.94
C LEU A 47 8.88 10.61 -10.71
N THR A 48 7.84 11.41 -10.89
CA THR A 48 7.93 12.72 -11.55
C THR A 48 8.90 13.66 -10.85
N ASN A 49 8.93 13.68 -9.51
CA ASN A 49 9.81 14.59 -8.76
C ASN A 49 11.23 14.04 -8.56
N LYS A 50 11.41 12.73 -8.43
CA LYS A 50 12.73 12.12 -8.19
C LYS A 50 13.46 11.72 -9.47
N GLY A 51 12.77 11.55 -10.59
CA GLY A 51 13.31 11.00 -11.84
C GLY A 51 13.81 9.56 -11.70
N ARG A 52 13.48 8.89 -10.60
CA ARG A 52 13.86 7.50 -10.27
C ARG A 52 12.78 6.88 -9.39
N HIS A 53 12.86 5.56 -9.25
CA HIS A 53 11.93 4.80 -8.44
C HIS A 53 11.75 5.40 -7.02
N PRO A 54 10.50 5.68 -6.59
CA PRO A 54 10.18 6.17 -5.26
C PRO A 54 10.72 5.24 -4.16
N ARG A 55 11.34 5.83 -3.14
CA ARG A 55 11.80 5.13 -1.92
C ARG A 55 11.36 5.89 -0.68
N GLY A 56 10.07 6.22 -0.64
CA GLY A 56 9.41 6.85 0.50
C GLY A 56 8.87 5.83 1.49
N GLN A 57 8.01 6.29 2.40
CA GLN A 57 7.29 5.46 3.36
C GLN A 57 6.34 4.48 2.69
N VAL A 58 5.74 4.82 1.54
CA VAL A 58 4.88 3.89 0.78
C VAL A 58 5.70 2.69 0.28
N TYR A 59 6.86 2.94 -0.32
CA TYR A 59 7.84 1.90 -0.67
C TYR A 59 8.22 1.04 0.55
N GLY A 60 8.62 1.68 1.65
CA GLY A 60 9.03 0.98 2.87
C GLY A 60 7.93 0.09 3.43
N TYR A 61 6.68 0.58 3.45
CA TYR A 61 5.52 -0.18 3.88
C TYR A 61 5.26 -1.41 2.98
N ARG A 62 5.30 -1.22 1.65
CA ARG A 62 5.18 -2.33 0.68
C ARG A 62 6.26 -3.39 0.89
N MET A 63 7.50 -2.95 1.10
CA MET A 63 8.63 -3.84 1.33
C MET A 63 8.51 -4.63 2.64
N SER A 64 8.02 -3.99 3.70
CA SER A 64 7.74 -4.64 4.99
C SER A 64 6.67 -5.73 4.85
N LEU A 65 5.57 -5.45 4.14
CA LEU A 65 4.55 -6.46 3.84
C LEU A 65 5.13 -7.64 3.05
N TRP A 66 5.99 -7.38 2.05
CA TRP A 66 6.65 -8.44 1.29
C TRP A 66 7.56 -9.30 2.16
N ALA A 67 8.35 -8.68 3.03
CA ALA A 67 9.19 -9.39 4.00
C ALA A 67 8.36 -10.31 4.90
N GLU A 68 7.25 -9.80 5.46
CA GLU A 68 6.30 -10.58 6.28
C GLU A 68 5.74 -11.79 5.50
N HIS A 69 5.23 -11.57 4.29
CA HIS A 69 4.47 -12.58 3.56
C HIS A 69 5.36 -13.61 2.84
N LEU A 70 6.59 -13.24 2.52
CA LEU A 70 7.57 -14.10 1.84
C LEU A 70 8.55 -14.76 2.82
N GLY A 71 8.48 -14.43 4.12
CA GLY A 71 9.36 -14.98 5.15
C GLY A 71 10.82 -14.55 4.99
N LYS A 72 11.05 -13.33 4.50
CA LYS A 72 12.37 -12.78 4.19
C LYS A 72 12.73 -11.63 5.12
N THR A 73 14.01 -11.39 5.38
CA THR A 73 14.47 -10.19 6.08
C THR A 73 14.61 -9.01 5.11
N GLY A 74 14.54 -7.76 5.60
CA GLY A 74 14.63 -6.56 4.76
C GLY A 74 15.91 -6.47 3.92
N ASP A 75 16.98 -7.13 4.37
CA ASP A 75 18.26 -7.21 3.67
C ASP A 75 18.16 -7.98 2.35
N GLU A 76 17.31 -9.00 2.28
CA GLU A 76 17.13 -9.83 1.06
C GLU A 76 16.42 -9.07 -0.08
N PHE A 77 15.87 -7.89 0.20
CA PHE A 77 15.26 -7.03 -0.79
C PHE A 77 16.06 -5.75 -1.10
N GLY A 78 17.29 -5.65 -0.60
CA GLY A 78 18.22 -4.60 -1.02
C GLY A 78 18.32 -3.37 -0.11
N GLY A 79 17.98 -3.49 1.18
CA GLY A 79 18.37 -2.52 2.21
C GLY A 79 17.25 -2.09 3.16
N ALA A 80 17.65 -1.72 4.38
CA ALA A 80 16.80 -1.27 5.48
C ALA A 80 15.77 -0.22 5.03
N PHE A 81 14.51 -0.45 5.42
CA PHE A 81 13.30 0.24 4.99
C PHE A 81 13.31 1.76 5.19
#